data_AF-A0A537ENN0-F1
#
_entry.id   AF-A0A537ENN0-F1
#
_cell.length_a   1.000
_cell.length_b   1.000
_cell.length_c   1.000
_cell.angle_alpha   90.00
_cell.angle_beta   90.00
_cell.angle_gamma   90.00
#
_symmetry.space_group_name_H-M   'P 1'
#
loop_
_entity.id
_entity.type
_entity.pdbx_description
1 polymer ?
#
loop_
_entity_poly.entity_id
_entity_poly.type
_entity_poly.pdbx_seq_one_letter_code
_entity_poly.pdbx_strand_id
1 'polypeptide(L)'
;MSLTKEIGRNSTPAIRLAVVSMLLCGLLFPLAVTGFAQVLFPSQANGSIAHFTTSNSKAVGSYLIAQNFSDPLLFEPRNSSLSASGVDPDITLQDAIAQVPRISNLTGIPQGDINDIINQNVEGTFWIFGSPYVNVLRLNLALIHNFQTIYEQKDPGLFVL
;
A
#
# COMPACT_ATOMS: atom_id res chain seq x y z
N MET A 1 4.32 -2.36 61.54
CA MET A 1 4.32 -3.45 60.55
C MET A 1 5.44 -3.14 59.54
N SER A 2 6.40 -4.04 59.31
CA SER A 2 7.60 -3.71 58.50
C SER A 2 7.29 -3.71 56.99
N LEU A 3 7.75 -2.68 56.29
CA LEU A 3 7.57 -2.43 54.85
C LEU A 3 7.98 -3.65 54.00
N THR A 4 9.04 -4.36 54.40
CA THR A 4 9.55 -5.55 53.68
C THR A 4 8.58 -6.74 53.71
N LYS A 5 7.76 -6.85 54.75
CA LYS A 5 6.77 -7.94 54.89
C LYS A 5 5.52 -7.70 54.03
N GLU A 6 5.15 -6.43 53.81
CA GLU A 6 4.07 -6.08 52.88
C GLU A 6 4.48 -6.27 51.42
N ILE A 7 5.71 -5.87 51.07
CA ILE A 7 6.26 -6.10 49.72
C ILE A 7 6.24 -7.59 49.40
N GLY A 8 6.79 -8.45 50.27
CA GLY A 8 6.80 -9.91 50.05
C GLY A 8 5.40 -10.53 49.92
N ARG A 9 4.40 -10.01 50.64
CA ARG A 9 3.01 -10.49 50.56
C ARG A 9 2.35 -10.13 49.22
N ASN A 10 2.68 -8.98 48.64
CA ASN A 10 2.04 -8.46 47.43
C ASN A 10 2.78 -8.81 46.12
N SER A 11 4.07 -9.20 46.19
CA SER A 11 4.85 -9.54 44.98
C SER A 11 4.28 -10.74 44.22
N THR A 12 3.76 -11.77 44.90
CA THR A 12 3.22 -12.96 44.25
C THR A 12 1.98 -12.68 43.39
N PRO A 13 0.91 -12.02 43.89
CA PRO A 13 -0.22 -11.65 43.04
C PRO A 13 0.15 -10.65 41.95
N ALA A 14 1.09 -9.73 42.22
CA ALA A 14 1.57 -8.78 41.22
C ALA A 14 2.29 -9.48 40.05
N ILE A 15 3.21 -10.41 40.32
CA ILE A 15 3.91 -11.19 39.29
C ILE A 15 2.93 -12.04 38.50
N ARG A 16 1.95 -12.69 39.16
CA ARG A 16 0.93 -13.48 38.46
C ARG A 16 0.08 -12.64 37.52
N LEU A 17 -0.39 -11.47 37.97
CA LEU A 17 -1.12 -10.54 37.10
C LEU A 17 -0.25 -10.04 35.95
N ALA A 18 1.03 -9.77 36.20
CA ALA A 18 1.97 -9.36 35.15
C ALA A 18 2.17 -10.47 34.10
N VAL A 19 2.37 -11.73 34.51
CA VAL A 19 2.52 -12.87 33.59
C VAL A 19 1.22 -13.13 32.81
N VAL A 20 0.08 -13.13 33.48
CA VAL A 20 -1.23 -13.31 32.82
C VAL A 20 -1.47 -12.20 31.80
N SER A 21 -1.22 -10.94 32.16
CA SER A 21 -1.33 -9.80 31.25
C SER A 21 -0.37 -9.92 30.07
N MET A 22 0.89 -10.31 30.32
CA MET A 22 1.89 -10.52 29.27
C MET A 22 1.47 -11.62 28.29
N LEU A 23 0.97 -12.76 28.77
CA LEU A 23 0.52 -13.85 27.91
C LEU A 23 -0.78 -13.49 27.16
N LEU A 24 -1.70 -12.81 27.82
CA LEU A 24 -2.97 -12.40 27.22
C LEU A 24 -2.74 -11.37 26.12
N CYS A 25 -2.05 -10.27 26.43
CA CYS A 25 -1.87 -9.15 25.51
C CYS A 25 -0.70 -9.35 24.54
N GLY A 26 0.34 -10.09 24.93
CA GLY A 26 1.54 -10.31 24.13
C GLY A 26 1.50 -11.56 23.25
N LEU A 27 0.62 -12.52 23.52
CA LEU A 27 0.54 -13.76 22.76
C LEU A 27 -0.88 -14.10 22.32
N LEU A 28 -1.81 -14.24 23.27
CA LEU A 28 -3.16 -14.72 22.95
C LEU A 28 -3.92 -13.73 22.06
N PHE A 29 -3.87 -12.43 22.38
CA PHE A 29 -4.55 -11.39 21.64
C PHE A 29 -3.99 -11.21 20.21
N PRO A 30 -2.67 -11.04 19.99
CA PRO A 30 -2.12 -10.95 18.64
C PRO A 30 -2.45 -12.18 17.79
N LEU A 31 -2.31 -13.39 18.33
CA LEU A 31 -2.62 -14.62 17.59
C LEU A 31 -4.10 -14.73 17.23
N ALA A 32 -4.99 -14.37 18.15
CA ALA A 32 -6.43 -14.38 17.88
C ALA A 32 -6.78 -13.36 16.78
N VAL A 33 -6.27 -12.13 16.86
CA VAL A 33 -6.51 -11.09 15.85
C VAL A 33 -5.91 -11.48 14.50
N THR A 34 -4.68 -11.98 14.46
CA THR A 34 -4.03 -12.45 13.23
C THR A 34 -4.79 -13.62 12.62
N GLY A 35 -5.17 -14.63 13.41
CA GLY A 35 -5.93 -15.77 12.93
C GLY A 35 -7.28 -15.35 12.33
N PHE A 36 -7.98 -14.44 13.00
CA PHE A 36 -9.24 -13.88 12.50
C PHE A 36 -9.05 -13.07 11.22
N ALA A 37 -8.01 -12.22 11.16
CA ALA A 37 -7.68 -11.44 9.98
C ALA A 37 -7.33 -12.31 8.77
N GLN A 38 -6.59 -13.40 8.98
CA GLN A 38 -6.23 -14.33 7.89
C GLN A 38 -7.44 -15.09 7.32
N VAL A 39 -8.46 -15.37 8.15
CA VAL A 39 -9.68 -16.05 7.70
C VAL A 39 -10.58 -15.11 6.90
N LEU A 40 -10.78 -13.87 7.37
CA LEU A 40 -11.71 -12.94 6.73
C LEU A 40 -11.08 -12.11 5.61
N PHE A 41 -9.83 -11.71 5.77
CA PHE A 41 -9.15 -10.71 4.95
C PHE A 41 -7.71 -11.13 4.63
N PRO A 42 -7.50 -12.31 3.99
CA PRO A 42 -6.16 -12.85 3.76
C PRO A 42 -5.28 -11.93 2.91
N SER A 43 -5.83 -11.26 1.89
CA SER A 43 -5.01 -10.38 1.04
C SER A 43 -4.50 -9.16 1.81
N GLN A 44 -5.34 -8.55 2.66
CA GLN A 44 -4.96 -7.40 3.48
C GLN A 44 -4.03 -7.80 4.63
N ALA A 45 -4.30 -8.94 5.28
CA ALA A 45 -3.47 -9.47 6.37
C ALA A 45 -2.05 -9.80 5.91
N ASN A 46 -1.88 -10.16 4.64
CA ASN A 46 -0.58 -10.42 4.02
C ASN A 46 0.02 -9.18 3.31
N GLY A 47 -0.54 -7.99 3.52
CA GLY A 47 0.05 -6.73 3.07
C GLY A 47 -0.38 -6.24 1.68
N SER A 48 -1.49 -6.74 1.12
CA SER A 48 -2.08 -6.28 -0.15
C SER A 48 -1.06 -6.23 -1.29
N ILE A 49 -0.44 -7.38 -1.57
CA ILE A 49 0.61 -7.53 -2.57
C ILE A 49 0.08 -7.30 -3.98
N ALA A 50 0.81 -6.51 -4.76
CA ALA A 50 0.58 -6.25 -6.17
C ALA A 50 1.36 -7.26 -7.04
N HIS A 51 0.70 -7.78 -8.07
CA HIS A 51 1.27 -8.74 -9.02
C HIS A 51 1.28 -8.15 -10.42
N PHE A 52 2.37 -8.37 -11.17
CA PHE A 52 2.57 -7.77 -12.50
C PHE A 52 1.80 -8.47 -13.62
N THR A 53 1.53 -9.77 -13.48
CA THR A 53 0.89 -10.57 -14.53
C THR A 53 0.18 -11.76 -13.90
N THR A 54 -1.04 -12.06 -14.34
CA THR A 54 -1.85 -13.19 -13.86
C THR A 54 -1.14 -14.55 -14.00
N SER A 55 -0.21 -14.68 -14.95
CA SER A 55 0.51 -15.92 -15.25
C SER A 55 1.88 -16.07 -14.56
N ASN A 56 2.50 -14.98 -14.12
CA ASN A 56 3.83 -14.97 -13.51
C ASN A 56 3.67 -14.41 -12.10
N SER A 57 3.77 -15.28 -11.08
CA SER A 57 3.59 -14.97 -9.65
C SER A 57 4.62 -13.97 -9.06
N LYS A 58 5.18 -13.09 -9.88
CA LYS A 58 6.16 -12.09 -9.49
C LYS A 58 5.46 -10.96 -8.74
N ALA A 59 5.72 -10.90 -7.44
CA ALA A 59 5.29 -9.80 -6.58
C ALA A 59 6.10 -8.55 -6.94
N VAL A 60 5.41 -7.47 -7.31
CA VAL A 60 6.03 -6.17 -7.67
C VAL A 60 5.98 -5.16 -6.53
N GLY A 61 5.29 -5.47 -5.44
CA GLY A 61 5.26 -4.64 -4.24
C GLY A 61 3.92 -4.74 -3.52
N SER A 62 3.55 -3.69 -2.80
CA SER A 62 2.27 -3.58 -2.10
C SER A 62 1.52 -2.34 -2.59
N TYR A 63 0.20 -2.42 -2.72
CA TYR A 63 -0.63 -1.24 -2.99
C TYR A 63 -0.59 -0.20 -1.86
N LEU A 64 -0.13 -0.59 -0.66
CA LEU A 64 -0.08 0.27 0.53
C LEU A 64 1.25 1.04 0.66
N ILE A 65 2.22 0.80 -0.23
CA ILE A 65 3.56 1.37 -0.13
C ILE A 65 3.91 2.11 -1.41
N ALA A 66 4.29 3.38 -1.29
CA ALA A 66 4.82 4.15 -2.40
C ALA A 66 6.11 3.52 -2.94
N GLN A 67 6.19 3.38 -4.25
CA GLN A 67 7.41 3.03 -4.95
C GLN A 67 7.96 4.25 -5.66
N ASN A 68 9.28 4.39 -5.69
CA ASN A 68 9.92 5.46 -6.44
C ASN A 68 9.94 5.08 -7.93
N PHE A 69 9.04 5.69 -8.69
CA PHE A 69 9.03 5.60 -10.16
C PHE A 69 9.83 6.79 -10.71
N SER A 70 10.95 6.50 -11.38
CA SER A 70 11.77 7.51 -12.08
C SER A 70 11.68 7.41 -13.59
N ASP A 71 10.89 6.46 -14.10
CA ASP A 71 10.63 6.32 -15.53
C ASP A 71 9.60 7.38 -15.98
N PRO A 72 9.96 8.27 -16.93
CA PRO A 72 9.06 9.30 -17.42
C PRO A 72 7.84 8.74 -18.19
N LEU A 73 7.85 7.46 -18.57
CA LEU A 73 6.71 6.76 -19.19
C LEU A 73 5.61 6.38 -18.19
N LEU A 74 5.89 6.48 -16.89
CA LEU A 74 4.98 6.09 -15.81
C LEU A 74 4.46 7.32 -15.03
N PHE A 75 3.43 7.08 -14.21
CA PHE A 75 3.02 8.03 -13.19
C PHE A 75 4.03 8.07 -12.05
N GLU A 76 4.33 9.28 -11.63
CA GLU A 76 5.23 9.58 -10.54
C GLU A 76 4.40 9.87 -9.27
N PRO A 77 4.79 9.32 -8.12
CA PRO A 77 4.16 9.65 -6.85
C PRO A 77 4.56 11.06 -6.39
N ARG A 78 3.91 11.52 -5.33
CA ARG A 78 4.34 12.74 -4.63
C ARG A 78 5.79 12.58 -4.17
N ASN A 79 6.52 13.70 -4.13
CA ASN A 79 7.84 13.72 -3.54
C ASN A 79 7.75 13.23 -2.08
N SER A 80 8.49 12.17 -1.75
CA SER A 80 8.50 11.57 -0.41
C SER A 80 8.90 12.55 0.69
N SER A 81 9.72 13.55 0.36
CA SER A 81 10.13 14.62 1.29
C SER A 81 8.99 15.58 1.66
N LEU A 82 7.88 15.54 0.92
CA LEU A 82 6.70 16.40 1.09
C LEU A 82 5.47 15.62 1.58
N SER A 83 5.63 14.32 1.90
CA SER A 83 4.56 13.49 2.49
C SER A 83 4.81 13.30 3.98
N ALA A 84 3.74 13.38 4.80
CA ALA A 84 3.85 13.20 6.25
C ALA A 84 4.33 11.78 6.65
N SER A 85 4.02 10.78 5.82
CA SER A 85 4.46 9.39 6.00
C SER A 85 5.74 9.07 5.21
N GLY A 86 6.02 9.83 4.16
CA GLY A 86 7.14 9.58 3.23
C GLY A 86 6.95 8.38 2.30
N VAL A 87 5.89 7.59 2.50
CA VAL A 87 5.59 6.35 1.73
C VAL A 87 4.15 6.32 1.21
N ASP A 88 3.54 7.48 1.01
CA ASP A 88 2.15 7.62 0.55
C ASP A 88 1.99 7.15 -0.92
N PRO A 89 1.27 6.04 -1.17
CA PRO A 89 1.14 5.48 -2.51
C PRO A 89 0.13 6.24 -3.39
N ASP A 90 -0.61 7.18 -2.80
CA ASP A 90 -1.75 7.82 -3.44
C ASP A 90 -1.42 9.27 -3.82
N ILE A 91 -2.01 9.70 -4.95
CA ILE A 91 -1.94 11.09 -5.43
C ILE A 91 -3.35 11.62 -5.67
N THR A 92 -3.48 12.95 -5.68
CA THR A 92 -4.77 13.56 -6.00
C THR A 92 -5.13 13.32 -7.46
N LEU A 93 -6.42 13.31 -7.77
CA LEU A 93 -6.89 13.19 -9.16
C LEU A 93 -6.30 14.30 -10.05
N GLN A 94 -6.15 15.52 -9.51
CA GLN A 94 -5.57 16.64 -10.23
C GLN A 94 -4.09 16.42 -10.54
N ASP A 95 -3.32 15.87 -9.60
CA ASP A 95 -1.90 15.54 -9.80
C ASP A 95 -1.73 14.45 -10.86
N ALA A 96 -2.63 13.45 -10.89
CA ALA A 96 -2.62 12.42 -11.91
C ALA A 96 -2.91 13.01 -13.30
N ILE A 97 -3.95 13.83 -13.42
CA ILE A 97 -4.34 14.50 -14.68
C ILE A 97 -3.21 15.40 -15.20
N ALA A 98 -2.50 16.09 -14.31
CA ALA A 98 -1.38 16.97 -14.69
C ALA A 98 -0.23 16.21 -15.38
N GLN A 99 -0.08 14.91 -15.11
CA GLN A 99 0.96 14.06 -15.73
C GLN A 99 0.55 13.47 -17.08
N VAL A 100 -0.75 13.47 -17.41
CA VAL A 100 -1.29 12.85 -18.64
C VAL A 100 -0.64 13.39 -19.92
N PRO A 101 -0.44 14.71 -20.12
CA PRO A 101 0.20 15.21 -21.33
C PRO A 101 1.63 14.68 -21.53
N ARG A 102 2.39 14.54 -20.44
CA ARG A 102 3.76 14.00 -20.47
C ARG A 102 3.75 12.55 -20.94
N ILE A 103 2.96 11.71 -20.27
CA ILE A 103 2.89 10.28 -20.56
C ILE A 103 2.39 10.05 -21.99
N SER A 104 1.34 10.77 -22.40
CA SER A 104 0.79 10.68 -23.76
C SER A 104 1.84 11.02 -24.84
N ASN A 105 2.60 12.11 -24.65
CA ASN A 105 3.62 12.52 -25.62
C ASN A 105 4.78 11.51 -25.74
N LEU A 106 5.17 10.87 -24.63
CA LEU A 106 6.29 9.93 -24.62
C LEU A 106 5.91 8.52 -25.06
N THR A 107 4.71 8.06 -24.70
CA THR A 107 4.20 6.72 -25.02
C THR A 107 3.51 6.67 -26.39
N GLY A 108 2.92 7.78 -26.85
CA GLY A 108 2.04 7.83 -28.00
C GLY A 108 0.60 7.40 -27.70
N ILE A 109 0.27 7.09 -26.44
CA ILE A 109 -1.08 6.72 -26.03
C ILE A 109 -1.99 7.98 -26.04
N PRO A 110 -3.20 7.93 -26.62
CA PRO A 110 -4.15 9.03 -26.57
C PRO A 110 -4.48 9.47 -25.14
N GLN A 111 -4.56 10.79 -24.90
CA GLN A 111 -4.88 11.33 -23.58
C GLN A 111 -6.25 10.85 -23.06
N GLY A 112 -7.22 10.61 -23.96
CA GLY A 112 -8.53 10.06 -23.62
C GLY A 112 -8.39 8.71 -22.92
N ASP A 113 -7.61 7.79 -23.50
CA ASP A 113 -7.43 6.45 -22.95
C ASP A 113 -6.72 6.47 -21.59
N ILE A 114 -5.73 7.37 -21.41
CA ILE A 114 -5.05 7.54 -20.11
C ILE A 114 -6.02 8.08 -19.06
N ASN A 115 -6.84 9.08 -19.42
CA ASN A 115 -7.86 9.64 -18.52
C ASN A 115 -8.91 8.58 -18.13
N ASP A 116 -9.29 7.70 -19.06
CA ASP A 116 -10.22 6.61 -18.78
C ASP A 116 -9.62 5.61 -17.77
N ILE A 117 -8.33 5.28 -17.89
CA ILE A 117 -7.62 4.47 -16.90
C ILE A 117 -7.61 5.15 -15.53
N ILE A 118 -7.33 6.46 -15.48
CA ILE A 118 -7.37 7.21 -14.22
C ILE A 118 -8.76 7.11 -13.60
N ASN A 119 -9.81 7.42 -14.36
CA ASN A 119 -11.20 7.41 -13.89
C ASN A 119 -11.66 6.05 -13.38
N GLN A 120 -11.22 4.96 -14.01
CA GLN A 120 -11.52 3.59 -13.58
C GLN A 120 -10.84 3.19 -12.26
N ASN A 121 -9.79 3.90 -11.86
CA ASN A 121 -9.01 3.63 -10.67
C ASN A 121 -9.18 4.69 -9.58
N VAL A 122 -10.16 5.59 -9.71
CA VAL A 122 -10.49 6.59 -8.68
C VAL A 122 -11.07 5.88 -7.47
N GLU A 123 -10.42 6.07 -6.32
CA GLU A 123 -10.95 5.66 -5.04
C GLU A 123 -11.70 6.84 -4.41
N GLY A 124 -13.00 6.62 -4.22
CA GLY A 124 -13.89 7.58 -3.63
C GLY A 124 -13.88 7.45 -2.12
N THR A 125 -13.65 8.57 -1.45
CA THR A 125 -13.96 8.72 -0.03
C THR A 125 -15.30 9.41 0.12
N PHE A 126 -16.07 9.06 1.15
CA PHE A 126 -17.31 9.76 1.46
C PHE A 126 -17.00 11.25 1.74
N TRP A 127 -17.79 12.16 1.18
CA TRP A 127 -17.46 13.58 0.96
C TRP A 127 -16.93 14.39 2.17
N ILE A 128 -17.16 13.93 3.41
CA ILE A 128 -16.63 14.55 4.63
C ILE A 128 -15.25 14.03 5.07
N PHE A 129 -14.78 12.90 4.53
CA PHE A 129 -13.55 12.25 4.98
C PHE A 129 -12.36 12.48 4.03
N GLY A 130 -12.54 13.22 2.93
CA GLY A 130 -11.45 13.57 2.02
C GLY A 130 -11.85 13.70 0.55
N SER A 131 -10.88 14.12 -0.25
CA SER A 131 -11.00 14.21 -1.71
C SER A 131 -10.74 12.87 -2.38
N PRO A 132 -11.28 12.63 -3.60
CA PRO A 132 -10.93 11.46 -4.39
C PRO A 132 -9.43 11.40 -4.71
N TYR A 133 -8.89 10.18 -4.72
CA TYR A 133 -7.47 9.91 -4.95
C TYR A 133 -7.30 8.70 -5.87
N VAL A 134 -6.07 8.48 -6.32
CA VAL A 134 -5.68 7.35 -7.15
C VAL A 134 -4.36 6.77 -6.68
N ASN A 135 -4.26 5.45 -6.70
CA ASN A 135 -3.05 4.73 -6.32
C ASN A 135 -2.07 4.63 -7.49
N VAL A 136 -0.85 5.12 -7.31
CA VAL A 136 0.14 5.24 -8.40
C VAL A 136 0.58 3.88 -8.92
N LEU A 137 0.85 2.92 -8.03
CA LEU A 137 1.24 1.57 -8.44
C LEU A 137 0.12 0.91 -9.24
N ARG A 138 -1.14 1.04 -8.79
CA ARG A 138 -2.29 0.50 -9.51
C ARG A 138 -2.44 1.13 -10.89
N LEU A 139 -2.31 2.45 -11.00
CA LEU A 139 -2.36 3.15 -12.29
C LEU A 139 -1.27 2.68 -13.26
N ASN A 140 -0.03 2.57 -12.77
CA ASN A 140 1.09 2.11 -13.59
C ASN A 140 0.88 0.68 -14.07
N LEU A 141 0.41 -0.23 -13.20
CA LEU A 141 0.10 -1.60 -13.61
C LEU A 141 -1.05 -1.65 -14.63
N ALA A 142 -2.09 -0.82 -14.47
CA ALA A 142 -3.19 -0.74 -15.43
C ALA A 142 -2.72 -0.21 -16.80
N LEU A 143 -1.85 0.80 -16.82
CA LEU A 143 -1.21 1.31 -18.04
C LEU A 143 -0.40 0.24 -18.77
N ILE A 144 0.50 -0.43 -18.04
CA ILE A 144 1.38 -1.46 -18.58
C ILE A 144 0.55 -2.64 -19.11
N HIS A 145 -0.46 -3.07 -18.38
CA HIS A 145 -1.33 -4.18 -18.80
C HIS A 145 -2.15 -3.83 -20.05
N ASN A 146 -2.69 -2.63 -20.14
CA ASN A 146 -3.54 -2.23 -21.27
C ASN A 146 -2.73 -1.90 -22.53
N PHE A 147 -1.47 -1.45 -22.38
CA PHE A 147 -0.59 -1.03 -23.48
C PHE A 147 0.72 -1.80 -23.49
N GLN A 148 0.67 -3.09 -23.19
CA GLN A 148 1.84 -3.94 -23.02
C GLN A 148 2.84 -3.83 -24.18
N THR A 149 2.36 -3.84 -25.42
CA THR A 149 3.22 -3.75 -26.61
C THR A 149 4.01 -2.44 -26.71
N ILE A 150 3.45 -1.33 -26.23
CA ILE A 150 4.11 -0.02 -26.25
C ILE A 150 5.22 0.01 -25.20
N TYR A 151 4.93 -0.49 -24.00
CA TYR A 151 5.91 -0.52 -22.89
C TYR A 151 7.02 -1.55 -23.15
N GLU A 152 6.73 -2.71 -23.71
CA GLU A 152 7.75 -3.69 -24.11
C GLU A 152 8.73 -3.14 -25.15
N GLN A 153 8.25 -2.29 -26.07
CA GLN A 153 9.09 -1.66 -27.09
C GLN A 153 9.93 -0.50 -26.55
N LYS A 154 9.37 0.31 -25.63
CA LYS A 154 10.01 1.54 -25.15
C LYS A 154 10.87 1.33 -23.91
N ASP A 155 10.49 0.43 -23.02
CA ASP A 155 11.29 0.00 -21.87
C ASP A 155 11.15 -1.52 -21.63
N PRO A 156 11.94 -2.34 -22.35
CA PRO A 156 11.94 -3.79 -22.14
C PRO A 156 12.44 -4.21 -20.75
N GLY A 157 13.12 -3.32 -20.00
CA GLY A 157 13.60 -3.61 -18.64
C GLY A 157 12.47 -3.74 -17.62
N LEU A 158 11.31 -3.13 -17.90
CA LEU A 158 10.15 -3.11 -17.02
C LEU A 158 9.54 -4.51 -16.77
N PHE A 159 9.74 -5.43 -17.72
CA PHE A 159 9.16 -6.78 -17.69
C PHE A 159 10.14 -7.87 -17.24
N VAL A 160 11.44 -7.54 -17.07
CA VAL A 160 12.53 -8.54 -16.96
C VAL A 160 13.08 -8.73 -15.54
N LEU A 161 12.67 -7.91 -14.57
CA LEU A 161 12.98 -8.16 -13.15
C LEU A 161 12.23 -9.38 -12.60
#